data_AF-A0A329XNS7-F1
#
_entry.id   AF-A0A329XNS7-F1
#
_cell.length_a   1.000
_cell.length_b   1.000
_cell.length_c   1.000
_cell.angle_alpha   90.00
_cell.angle_beta   90.00
_cell.angle_gamma   90.00
#
_symmetry.space_group_name_H-M   'P 1'
#
loop_
_entity.id
_entity.type
_entity.pdbx_description
1 polymer ?
#
loop_
_entity_poly.entity_id
_entity_poly.type
_entity_poly.pdbx_seq_one_letter_code
_entity_poly.pdbx_strand_id
1 'polypeptide(L)'
;MSWFGVLQTISYTQAGRPEDTGGIAAADWPLLALHYGQVIPVLLGAWIFGQDMATGTRRMMFLASSSRIRIACGKMFLATLLTSATALVCSLGALTPFLGASERAADGVGGFQLSPARFGWLIGYWVVIALLSAAITAATRNTVIAVAPLLIWTIGLSDLLTNALPSLKIVFDQVFKTAYQSGFTPSASELTATAIQLIVVMTIGAVIFIRRDCG
;
A
#
# COMPACT_ATOMS: atom_id res chain seq x y z
N MET A 1 -5.89 5.04 -16.22
CA MET A 1 -4.63 5.59 -16.80
C MET A 1 -3.63 4.46 -16.94
N SER A 2 -2.96 4.32 -18.08
CA SER A 2 -1.98 3.26 -18.34
C SER A 2 -0.58 3.67 -17.87
N TRP A 3 0.32 2.69 -17.63
CA TRP A 3 1.73 2.91 -17.27
C TRP A 3 2.48 3.86 -18.22
N PHE A 4 2.11 3.83 -19.51
CA PHE A 4 2.63 4.75 -20.53
C PHE A 4 2.21 6.20 -20.29
N GLY A 5 1.00 6.44 -19.78
CA GLY A 5 0.56 7.78 -19.38
C GLY A 5 1.38 8.34 -18.24
N VAL A 6 1.79 7.51 -17.28
CA VAL A 6 2.65 7.93 -16.16
C VAL A 6 4.05 8.34 -16.67
N LEU A 7 4.67 7.53 -17.54
CA LEU A 7 5.98 7.87 -18.11
C LEU A 7 5.93 9.12 -19.00
N GLN A 8 4.88 9.29 -19.81
CA GLN A 8 4.70 10.49 -20.62
C GLN A 8 4.54 11.75 -19.77
N THR A 9 3.76 11.71 -18.70
CA THR A 9 3.57 12.90 -17.85
C THR A 9 4.78 13.23 -16.98
N ILE A 10 5.61 12.24 -16.59
CA ILE A 10 6.96 12.51 -16.03
C ILE A 10 7.82 13.26 -17.04
N SER A 11 7.74 12.87 -18.32
CA SER A 11 8.46 13.55 -19.40
C SER A 11 7.98 15.00 -19.58
N TYR A 12 6.67 15.24 -19.50
CA TYR A 12 6.07 16.58 -19.63
C TYR A 12 6.36 17.49 -18.41
N THR A 13 6.35 16.94 -17.20
CA THR A 13 6.73 17.69 -15.99
C THR A 13 8.21 18.06 -15.98
N GLN A 14 9.10 17.18 -16.47
CA GLN A 14 10.53 17.51 -16.66
C GLN A 14 10.76 18.55 -17.77
N ALA A 15 9.88 18.61 -18.77
CA ALA A 15 9.92 19.59 -19.85
C ALA A 15 9.39 20.99 -19.45
N GLY A 16 8.88 21.17 -18.23
CA GLY A 16 8.39 22.46 -17.75
C GLY A 16 7.11 22.94 -18.44
N ARG A 17 6.32 22.01 -19.03
CA ARG A 17 5.03 22.31 -19.67
C ARG A 17 3.87 21.79 -18.81
N PRO A 18 3.43 22.55 -17.80
CA PRO A 18 2.30 22.17 -16.95
C PRO A 18 0.97 22.10 -17.74
N GLU A 19 0.85 22.75 -18.89
CA GLU A 19 -0.30 22.62 -19.79
C GLU A 19 -0.55 21.20 -20.32
N ASP A 20 0.47 20.32 -20.35
CA ASP A 20 0.38 18.96 -20.88
C ASP A 20 0.10 17.88 -19.80
N THR A 21 -0.06 18.25 -18.52
CA THR A 21 -0.34 17.29 -17.42
C THR A 21 -1.82 16.92 -17.26
N GLY A 22 -2.68 17.29 -18.22
CA GLY A 22 -4.10 16.91 -18.23
C GLY A 22 -4.91 17.45 -17.04
N GLY A 23 -4.50 18.59 -16.48
CA GLY A 23 -5.17 19.25 -15.36
C GLY A 23 -4.77 18.76 -13.97
N ILE A 24 -3.81 17.83 -13.86
CA ILE A 24 -3.26 17.41 -12.56
C ILE A 24 -2.18 18.39 -12.14
N ALA A 25 -2.31 18.95 -10.94
CA ALA A 25 -1.28 19.81 -10.37
C ALA A 25 0.03 19.03 -10.25
N ALA A 26 1.15 19.61 -10.72
CA ALA A 26 2.47 18.96 -10.71
C ALA A 26 2.89 18.48 -9.30
N ALA A 27 2.35 19.10 -8.24
CA ALA A 27 2.55 18.72 -6.84
C ALA A 27 1.94 17.36 -6.45
N ASP A 28 0.89 16.91 -7.14
CA ASP A 28 0.20 15.65 -6.83
C ASP A 28 0.80 14.45 -7.56
N TRP A 29 1.72 14.70 -8.49
CA TRP A 29 2.30 13.68 -9.35
C TRP A 29 3.07 12.57 -8.61
N PRO A 30 3.95 12.88 -7.62
CA PRO A 30 4.63 11.83 -6.85
C PRO A 30 3.65 10.90 -6.13
N LEU A 31 2.58 11.45 -5.56
CA LEU A 31 1.56 10.69 -4.84
C LEU A 31 0.75 9.81 -5.79
N LEU A 32 0.48 10.28 -7.02
CA LEU A 32 -0.18 9.49 -8.05
C LEU A 32 0.70 8.32 -8.51
N ALA A 33 1.99 8.55 -8.75
CA ALA A 33 2.93 7.48 -9.12
C ALA A 33 3.02 6.42 -8.01
N LEU A 34 3.07 6.85 -6.75
CA LEU A 34 3.11 5.95 -5.59
C LEU A 34 1.78 5.24 -5.32
N HIS A 35 0.64 5.83 -5.70
CA HIS A 35 -0.66 5.15 -5.67
C HIS A 35 -0.63 3.89 -6.53
N TYR A 36 -0.13 3.97 -7.77
CA TYR A 36 0.05 2.79 -8.62
C TYR A 36 1.18 1.86 -8.12
N GLY A 37 2.12 2.39 -7.34
CA GLY A 37 3.17 1.63 -6.65
C GLY A 37 2.65 0.65 -5.58
N GLN A 38 1.35 0.69 -5.23
CA GLN A 38 0.72 -0.20 -4.25
C GLN A 38 0.81 -1.71 -4.58
N VAL A 39 1.21 -2.07 -5.79
CA VAL A 39 1.55 -3.46 -6.15
C VAL A 39 2.70 -4.00 -5.29
N ILE A 40 3.68 -3.15 -4.97
CA ILE A 40 4.87 -3.50 -4.20
C ILE A 40 4.52 -4.01 -2.80
N PRO A 41 3.79 -3.25 -1.94
CA PRO A 41 3.45 -3.73 -0.60
C PRO A 41 2.57 -4.98 -0.62
N VAL A 42 1.67 -5.13 -1.61
CA VAL A 42 0.86 -6.36 -1.76
C VAL A 42 1.74 -7.58 -2.00
N LEU A 43 2.68 -7.49 -2.95
CA LEU A 43 3.60 -8.59 -3.25
C LEU A 43 4.55 -8.86 -2.09
N LEU A 44 5.07 -7.83 -1.43
CA LEU A 44 5.99 -7.95 -0.31
C LEU A 44 5.34 -8.68 0.88
N GLY A 45 4.10 -8.30 1.24
CA GLY A 45 3.35 -8.97 2.29
C GLY A 45 3.10 -10.45 1.99
N ALA A 46 2.71 -10.77 0.75
CA ALA A 46 2.51 -12.15 0.32
C ALA A 46 3.82 -12.96 0.31
N TRP A 47 4.93 -12.35 -0.12
CA TRP A 47 6.22 -13.02 -0.21
C TRP A 47 6.75 -13.45 1.17
N ILE A 48 6.65 -12.59 2.19
CA ILE A 48 7.16 -12.88 3.55
C ILE A 48 6.56 -14.17 4.15
N PHE A 49 5.27 -14.42 3.90
CA PHE A 49 4.60 -15.65 4.32
C PHE A 49 4.69 -16.77 3.28
N GLY A 50 4.75 -16.43 1.99
CA GLY A 50 4.91 -17.39 0.89
C GLY A 50 6.22 -18.17 0.94
N GLN A 51 7.29 -17.61 1.51
CA GLN A 51 8.58 -18.30 1.66
C GLN A 51 8.51 -19.60 2.48
N ASP A 52 7.56 -19.71 3.40
CA ASP A 52 7.41 -20.90 4.25
C ASP A 52 6.61 -22.01 3.57
N MET A 53 6.01 -21.73 2.41
CA MET A 53 5.13 -22.66 1.70
C MET A 53 5.90 -23.59 0.76
N ALA A 54 7.17 -23.31 0.49
CA ALA A 54 8.02 -24.17 -0.34
C ALA A 54 8.27 -25.53 0.34
N THR A 55 8.05 -26.60 -0.42
CA THR A 55 8.17 -28.01 -0.01
C THR A 55 9.54 -28.33 0.59
N GLY A 56 9.58 -28.81 1.84
CA GLY A 56 10.79 -29.30 2.51
C GLY A 56 10.82 -29.05 4.02
N THR A 57 11.90 -29.53 4.66
CA THR A 57 12.22 -29.64 6.10
C THR A 57 11.83 -28.44 6.99
N ARG A 58 11.69 -27.23 6.42
CA ARG A 58 11.22 -26.02 7.12
C ARG A 58 9.77 -26.16 7.61
N ARG A 59 8.92 -26.91 6.91
CA ARG A 59 7.53 -27.21 7.30
C ARG A 59 7.46 -28.00 8.61
N MET A 60 8.39 -28.93 8.83
CA MET A 60 8.48 -29.69 10.09
C MET A 60 9.02 -28.83 11.25
N MET A 61 9.92 -27.89 10.98
CA MET A 61 10.50 -27.02 12.00
C MET A 61 9.46 -26.02 12.59
N PHE A 62 8.55 -25.54 11.76
CA PHE A 62 7.43 -24.68 12.18
C PHE A 62 6.33 -25.43 12.94
N LEU A 63 6.00 -26.64 12.49
CA LEU A 63 5.04 -27.51 13.17
C LEU A 63 5.57 -28.01 14.51
N ALA A 64 6.89 -28.19 14.67
CA ALA A 64 7.50 -28.63 15.91
C ALA A 64 7.69 -27.52 16.96
N SER A 65 7.58 -26.24 16.58
CA SER A 65 7.84 -25.12 17.50
C SER A 65 6.63 -24.80 18.38
N SER A 66 6.84 -24.75 19.70
CA SER A 66 5.85 -24.30 20.69
C SER A 66 5.55 -22.79 20.63
N SER A 67 6.20 -22.04 19.73
CA SER A 67 6.15 -20.58 19.67
C SER A 67 5.58 -20.01 18.37
N ARG A 68 4.65 -20.73 17.71
CA ARG A 68 4.06 -20.35 16.40
C ARG A 68 3.52 -18.92 16.34
N ILE A 69 2.87 -18.46 17.42
CA ILE A 69 2.37 -17.07 17.54
C ILE A 69 3.52 -16.05 17.50
N ARG A 70 4.64 -16.33 18.19
CA ARG A 70 5.80 -15.43 18.20
C ARG A 70 6.41 -15.30 16.81
N ILE A 71 6.46 -16.40 16.04
CA ILE A 71 7.00 -16.34 14.68
C ILE A 71 6.04 -15.59 13.75
N ALA A 72 4.74 -15.82 13.84
CA ALA A 72 3.74 -15.06 13.09
C ALA A 72 3.83 -13.56 13.41
N CYS A 73 3.87 -13.17 14.69
CA CYS A 73 4.07 -11.78 15.10
C CYS A 73 5.39 -11.20 14.58
N GLY A 74 6.49 -11.97 14.64
CA GLY A 74 7.79 -11.56 14.12
C GLY A 74 7.75 -11.28 12.61
N LYS A 75 7.02 -12.10 11.85
CA LYS A 75 6.82 -11.89 10.41
C LYS A 75 5.93 -10.69 10.10
N MET A 76 4.88 -10.45 10.89
CA MET A 76 4.08 -9.24 10.75
C MET A 76 4.90 -7.99 11.07
N PHE A 77 5.74 -8.04 12.10
CA PHE A 77 6.66 -6.94 12.42
C PHE A 77 7.68 -6.71 11.29
N LEU A 78 8.25 -7.78 10.74
CA LEU A 78 9.15 -7.69 9.58
C LEU A 78 8.44 -7.10 8.35
N ALA A 79 7.18 -7.49 8.10
CA ALA A 79 6.38 -6.94 7.02
C ALA A 79 6.15 -5.44 7.20
N THR A 80 5.82 -4.98 8.41
CA THR A 80 5.71 -3.56 8.74
C THR A 80 7.01 -2.82 8.48
N LEU A 81 8.14 -3.36 8.95
CA LEU A 81 9.45 -2.72 8.86
C LEU A 81 9.93 -2.62 7.40
N LEU A 82 9.90 -3.72 6.65
CA LEU A 82 10.31 -3.75 5.25
C LEU A 82 9.39 -2.90 4.38
N THR A 83 8.08 -2.92 4.64
CA THR A 83 7.14 -2.11 3.86
C THR A 83 7.31 -0.63 4.14
N SER A 84 7.50 -0.24 5.40
CA SER A 84 7.80 1.15 5.77
C SER A 84 9.08 1.65 5.11
N ALA A 85 10.15 0.86 5.18
CA ALA A 85 11.43 1.19 4.54
C ALA A 85 11.29 1.32 3.01
N THR A 86 10.57 0.38 2.39
CA THR A 86 10.31 0.41 0.93
C THR A 86 9.48 1.63 0.53
N ALA A 87 8.43 1.93 1.28
CA ALA A 87 7.57 3.10 1.04
C ALA A 87 8.36 4.41 1.18
N LEU A 88 9.27 4.51 2.15
CA LEU A 88 10.16 5.66 2.31
C LEU A 88 11.11 5.80 1.11
N VAL A 89 11.77 4.72 0.70
CA VAL A 89 12.67 4.74 -0.48
C VAL A 89 11.91 5.12 -1.75
N CYS A 90 10.73 4.53 -1.98
CA CYS A 90 9.89 4.88 -3.11
C CYS A 90 9.42 6.33 -3.04
N SER A 91 9.07 6.84 -1.86
CA SER A 91 8.66 8.24 -1.68
C SER A 91 9.81 9.20 -2.01
N LEU A 92 11.02 8.93 -1.52
CA LEU A 92 12.21 9.72 -1.85
C LEU A 92 12.53 9.64 -3.36
N GLY A 93 12.42 8.45 -3.96
CA GLY A 93 12.59 8.24 -5.40
C GLY A 93 11.57 9.02 -6.23
N ALA A 94 10.30 9.04 -5.82
CA ALA A 94 9.24 9.79 -6.50
C ALA A 94 9.43 11.31 -6.41
N LEU A 95 10.12 11.79 -5.36
CA LEU A 95 10.47 13.20 -5.20
C LEU A 95 11.74 13.61 -5.94
N THR A 96 12.61 12.66 -6.30
CA THR A 96 13.91 12.93 -6.96
C THR A 96 13.78 13.75 -8.26
N PRO A 97 12.82 13.49 -9.18
CA PRO A 97 12.64 14.31 -10.38
C PRO A 97 12.28 15.78 -10.10
N PHE A 98 11.72 16.07 -8.92
CA PHE A 98 11.26 17.40 -8.55
C PHE A 98 12.32 18.22 -7.80
N LEU A 99 13.32 17.56 -7.21
CA LEU A 99 14.48 18.23 -6.60
C LEU A 99 15.33 18.99 -7.64
N GLY A 100 15.39 18.49 -8.88
CA GLY A 100 16.04 19.21 -9.99
C GLY A 100 15.14 20.25 -10.67
N ALA A 101 13.81 20.15 -10.50
CA ALA A 101 12.84 21.09 -11.05
C ALA A 101 12.68 22.34 -10.16
N SER A 102 12.95 22.25 -8.86
CA SER A 102 12.92 23.40 -7.94
C SER A 102 13.95 24.48 -8.26
N GLU A 103 15.06 24.14 -8.91
CA GLU A 103 16.03 25.12 -9.40
C GLU A 103 15.48 25.93 -10.59
N ARG A 104 14.57 25.35 -11.40
CA ARG A 104 13.89 26.03 -12.52
C ARG A 104 12.63 26.80 -12.08
N ALA A 105 12.01 26.41 -10.97
CA ALA A 105 10.85 27.11 -10.40
C ALA A 105 11.22 28.45 -9.75
N ALA A 106 12.51 28.69 -9.47
CA ALA A 106 13.03 29.99 -9.04
C ALA A 106 12.77 31.12 -10.05
N ASP A 107 12.47 30.79 -11.31
CA ASP A 107 12.10 31.73 -12.38
C ASP A 107 10.59 32.08 -12.41
N GLY A 108 9.83 31.75 -11.36
CA GLY A 108 8.45 32.22 -11.18
C GLY A 108 7.34 31.24 -11.55
N VAL A 109 7.67 29.97 -11.79
CA VAL A 109 6.67 28.91 -12.03
C VAL A 109 6.32 28.23 -10.71
N GLY A 110 5.14 28.56 -10.16
CA GLY A 110 4.37 27.84 -9.14
C GLY A 110 5.12 26.94 -8.16
N GLY A 111 5.28 27.41 -6.92
CA GLY A 111 5.96 26.66 -5.85
C GLY A 111 5.37 25.26 -5.61
N PHE A 112 6.25 24.26 -5.61
CA PHE A 112 5.93 22.88 -5.24
C PHE A 112 5.78 22.77 -3.71
N GLN A 113 4.54 22.72 -3.20
CA GLN A 113 4.29 22.52 -1.77
C GLN A 113 4.22 21.02 -1.42
N LEU A 114 5.28 20.52 -0.81
CA LEU A 114 5.31 19.20 -0.16
C LEU A 114 4.43 19.21 1.09
N SER A 115 3.50 18.26 1.19
CA SER A 115 2.75 18.00 2.42
C SER A 115 3.24 16.69 3.05
N PRO A 116 4.07 16.75 4.12
CA PRO A 116 4.58 15.56 4.80
C PRO A 116 3.46 14.64 5.32
N ALA A 117 2.33 15.23 5.70
CA ALA A 117 1.16 14.49 6.18
C ALA A 117 0.61 13.52 5.11
N ARG A 118 0.55 13.94 3.83
CA ARG A 118 0.03 13.10 2.74
C ARG A 118 0.93 11.89 2.48
N PHE A 119 2.25 12.07 2.52
CA PHE A 119 3.20 10.96 2.43
C PHE A 119 3.13 10.03 3.65
N GLY A 120 2.92 10.57 4.85
CA GLY A 120 2.68 9.77 6.05
C GLY A 120 1.47 8.85 5.91
N TRP A 121 0.35 9.36 5.38
CA TRP A 121 -0.85 8.57 5.11
C TRP A 121 -0.62 7.49 4.06
N LEU A 122 0.12 7.80 3.00
CA LEU A 122 0.49 6.81 1.98
C LEU A 122 1.36 5.68 2.56
N ILE A 123 2.36 6.01 3.38
CA ILE A 123 3.21 5.01 4.04
C ILE A 123 2.36 4.13 4.97
N GLY A 124 1.45 4.73 5.74
CA GLY A 124 0.50 4.01 6.57
C GLY A 124 -0.37 3.05 5.75
N TYR A 125 -0.87 3.50 4.60
CA TYR A 125 -1.64 2.67 3.68
C TYR A 125 -0.84 1.47 3.15
N TRP A 126 0.42 1.69 2.72
CA TRP A 126 1.30 0.63 2.24
C TRP A 126 1.54 -0.44 3.31
N VAL A 127 1.75 -0.02 4.56
CA VAL A 127 1.89 -0.96 5.69
C VAL A 127 0.61 -1.77 5.90
N VAL A 128 -0.55 -1.11 5.92
CA VAL A 128 -1.85 -1.76 6.14
C VAL A 128 -2.13 -2.81 5.05
N ILE A 129 -1.93 -2.47 3.79
CA ILE A 129 -2.20 -3.39 2.68
C ILE A 129 -1.19 -4.56 2.64
N ALA A 130 0.08 -4.33 3.01
CA ALA A 130 1.06 -5.41 3.14
C ALA A 130 0.68 -6.40 4.26
N LEU A 131 0.22 -5.89 5.41
CA LEU A 131 -0.26 -6.73 6.51
C LEU A 131 -1.51 -7.51 6.11
N LEU A 132 -2.42 -6.89 5.36
CA LEU A 132 -3.61 -7.56 4.83
C LEU A 132 -3.22 -8.70 3.89
N SER A 133 -2.30 -8.44 2.95
CA SER A 133 -1.77 -9.44 2.02
C SER A 133 -1.07 -10.59 2.76
N ALA A 134 -0.26 -10.27 3.77
CA ALA A 134 0.40 -11.24 4.63
C ALA A 134 -0.62 -12.12 5.39
N ALA A 135 -1.66 -11.53 5.98
CA ALA A 135 -2.70 -12.24 6.72
C ALA A 135 -3.50 -13.19 5.82
N ILE A 136 -3.90 -12.74 4.62
CA ILE A 136 -4.62 -13.58 3.64
C ILE A 136 -3.72 -14.70 3.14
N THR A 137 -2.44 -14.41 2.88
CA THR A 137 -1.45 -15.41 2.46
C THR A 137 -1.28 -16.48 3.55
N ALA A 138 -1.14 -16.06 4.82
CA ALA A 138 -1.06 -16.98 5.96
C ALA A 138 -2.31 -17.86 6.08
N ALA A 139 -3.50 -17.29 5.88
CA ALA A 139 -4.78 -18.00 5.97
C ALA A 139 -5.00 -19.03 4.83
N THR A 140 -4.65 -18.62 3.61
CA THR A 140 -4.98 -19.37 2.38
C THR A 140 -3.88 -20.34 1.95
N ARG A 141 -2.65 -20.14 2.41
CA ARG A 141 -1.45 -20.85 1.93
C ARG A 141 -1.24 -20.74 0.42
N ASN A 142 -1.72 -19.63 -0.16
CA ASN A 142 -1.62 -19.41 -1.59
C ASN A 142 -1.40 -17.91 -1.83
N THR A 143 -0.21 -17.59 -2.32
CA THR A 143 0.17 -16.21 -2.66
C THR A 143 -0.71 -15.65 -3.77
N VAL A 144 -1.15 -16.47 -4.73
CA VAL A 144 -2.00 -16.02 -5.84
C VAL A 144 -3.39 -15.63 -5.34
N ILE A 145 -3.98 -16.41 -4.43
CA ILE A 145 -5.29 -16.10 -3.83
C ILE A 145 -5.23 -14.85 -2.95
N ALA A 146 -4.08 -14.55 -2.35
CA ALA A 146 -3.91 -13.30 -1.60
C ALA A 146 -3.69 -12.09 -2.52
N VAL A 147 -2.78 -12.21 -3.50
CA VAL A 147 -2.34 -11.09 -4.33
C VAL A 147 -3.41 -10.68 -5.34
N ALA A 148 -3.99 -11.63 -6.09
CA ALA A 148 -4.85 -11.29 -7.21
C ALA A 148 -6.12 -10.51 -6.79
N PRO A 149 -6.88 -10.92 -5.76
CA PRO A 149 -8.04 -10.15 -5.32
C PRO A 149 -7.69 -8.78 -4.75
N LEU A 150 -6.56 -8.67 -4.03
CA LEU A 150 -6.11 -7.40 -3.49
C LEU A 150 -5.73 -6.41 -4.60
N LEU A 151 -5.00 -6.87 -5.63
CA LEU A 151 -4.67 -6.01 -6.77
C LEU A 151 -5.91 -5.60 -7.56
N ILE A 152 -6.86 -6.52 -7.79
CA ILE A 152 -8.13 -6.19 -8.45
C ILE A 152 -8.90 -5.15 -7.63
N TRP A 153 -8.94 -5.32 -6.29
CA TRP A 153 -9.57 -4.37 -5.39
C TRP A 153 -8.94 -2.98 -5.49
N THR A 154 -7.62 -2.89 -5.32
CA THR A 154 -6.92 -1.62 -5.07
C THR A 154 -6.66 -0.81 -6.34
N ILE A 155 -6.52 -1.47 -7.49
CA ILE A 155 -6.20 -0.79 -8.75
C ILE A 155 -7.45 -0.28 -9.47
N GLY A 156 -8.62 -0.91 -9.29
CA GLY A 156 -9.79 -0.54 -10.08
C GLY A 156 -11.14 -0.77 -9.42
N LEU A 157 -11.34 -1.87 -8.72
CA LEU A 157 -12.68 -2.22 -8.25
C LEU A 157 -13.16 -1.28 -7.13
N SER A 158 -12.26 -0.87 -6.23
CA SER A 158 -12.59 0.01 -5.10
C SER A 158 -13.17 1.36 -5.55
N ASP A 159 -12.61 1.96 -6.60
CA ASP A 159 -13.11 3.24 -7.14
C ASP A 159 -14.44 3.09 -7.84
N LEU A 160 -14.58 2.06 -8.67
CA LEU A 160 -15.82 1.77 -9.38
C LEU A 160 -16.97 1.50 -8.42
N LEU A 161 -16.72 0.72 -7.37
CA LEU A 161 -17.73 0.41 -6.36
C LEU A 161 -18.06 1.60 -5.48
N THR A 162 -17.10 2.45 -5.14
CA THR A 162 -17.37 3.64 -4.31
C THR A 162 -18.23 4.67 -5.05
N ASN A 163 -18.07 4.77 -6.37
CA ASN A 163 -18.94 5.60 -7.21
C ASN A 163 -20.37 5.07 -7.28
N ALA A 164 -20.57 3.75 -7.22
CA ALA A 164 -21.88 3.12 -7.22
C ALA A 164 -22.53 3.04 -5.83
N LEU A 165 -21.73 2.87 -4.77
CA LEU A 165 -22.16 2.66 -3.40
C LEU A 165 -21.39 3.60 -2.45
N PRO A 166 -21.96 4.75 -2.08
CA PRO A 166 -21.32 5.73 -1.21
C PRO A 166 -20.97 5.21 0.19
N SER A 167 -21.63 4.13 0.63
CA SER A 167 -21.34 3.47 1.92
C SER A 167 -19.95 2.84 1.98
N LEU A 168 -19.31 2.57 0.83
CA LEU A 168 -17.97 2.00 0.77
C LEU A 168 -16.84 3.00 1.05
N LYS A 169 -17.16 4.30 1.21
CA LYS A 169 -16.17 5.32 1.60
C LYS A 169 -15.49 5.05 2.94
N ILE A 170 -16.12 4.24 3.80
CA ILE A 170 -15.61 3.85 5.12
C ILE A 170 -14.64 2.64 5.04
N VAL A 171 -14.52 2.00 3.88
CA VAL A 171 -13.54 0.93 3.68
C VAL A 171 -12.14 1.51 3.78
N PHE A 172 -11.22 0.79 4.45
CA PHE A 172 -9.87 1.28 4.73
C PHE A 172 -9.18 1.89 3.50
N ASP A 173 -9.33 1.25 2.33
CA ASP A 173 -8.73 1.67 1.07
C ASP A 173 -9.16 3.09 0.67
N GLN A 174 -10.45 3.40 0.79
CA GLN A 174 -11.03 4.70 0.47
C GLN A 174 -10.70 5.77 1.52
N VAL A 175 -10.66 5.38 2.80
CA VAL A 175 -10.25 6.27 3.90
C VAL A 175 -8.81 6.75 3.69
N PHE A 176 -7.89 5.81 3.43
CA PHE A 176 -6.48 6.14 3.17
C PHE A 176 -6.32 6.93 1.87
N LYS A 177 -7.00 6.50 0.79
CA LYS A 177 -6.97 7.19 -0.51
C LYS A 177 -7.38 8.65 -0.39
N THR A 178 -8.48 8.91 0.33
CA THR A 178 -8.92 10.27 0.63
C THR A 178 -7.82 11.02 1.40
N ALA A 179 -7.23 10.40 2.41
CA ALA A 179 -6.21 11.05 3.24
C ALA A 179 -4.95 11.49 2.48
N TYR A 180 -4.36 10.62 1.64
CA TYR A 180 -3.14 10.99 0.90
C TYR A 180 -3.43 11.73 -0.41
N GLN A 181 -4.56 11.50 -1.10
CA GLN A 181 -4.85 12.19 -2.37
C GLN A 181 -5.51 13.55 -2.17
N SER A 182 -6.47 13.68 -1.27
CA SER A 182 -7.19 14.94 -1.06
C SER A 182 -6.67 15.77 0.12
N GLY A 183 -5.76 15.21 0.93
CA GLY A 183 -5.16 15.90 2.07
C GLY A 183 -6.09 16.07 3.27
N PHE A 184 -7.29 15.51 3.23
CA PHE A 184 -8.21 15.50 4.36
C PHE A 184 -7.72 14.53 5.45
N THR A 185 -7.68 15.01 6.70
CA THR A 185 -7.42 14.13 7.83
C THR A 185 -8.67 13.30 8.15
N PRO A 186 -8.59 11.95 8.13
CA PRO A 186 -9.71 11.10 8.49
C PRO A 186 -10.22 11.40 9.90
N SER A 187 -11.54 11.28 10.07
CA SER A 187 -12.19 11.40 11.37
C SER A 187 -11.87 10.22 12.29
N ALA A 188 -12.04 10.39 13.60
CA ALA A 188 -11.79 9.33 14.58
C ALA A 188 -12.66 8.07 14.34
N SER A 189 -13.89 8.24 13.84
CA SER A 189 -14.78 7.14 13.49
C SER A 189 -14.28 6.33 12.29
N GLU A 190 -13.76 6.99 11.24
CA GLU A 190 -13.19 6.33 10.06
C GLU A 190 -11.90 5.57 10.41
N LEU A 191 -11.05 6.15 11.25
CA LEU A 191 -9.85 5.48 11.76
C LEU A 191 -10.21 4.25 12.61
N THR A 192 -11.24 4.37 13.45
CA THR A 192 -11.73 3.25 14.27
C THR A 192 -12.30 2.14 13.39
N ALA A 193 -13.11 2.48 12.38
CA ALA A 193 -13.64 1.50 11.43
C ALA A 193 -12.52 0.77 10.67
N THR A 194 -11.49 1.50 10.25
CA THR A 194 -10.30 0.96 9.59
C THR A 194 -9.52 0.02 10.52
N ALA A 195 -9.31 0.41 11.77
CA ALA A 195 -8.64 -0.42 12.77
C ALA A 195 -9.42 -1.72 13.03
N ILE A 196 -10.76 -1.66 13.13
CA ILE A 196 -11.63 -2.83 13.27
C ILE A 196 -11.48 -3.77 12.07
N GLN A 197 -11.53 -3.25 10.85
CA GLN A 197 -11.35 -4.05 9.62
C GLN A 197 -10.00 -4.79 9.63
N LEU A 198 -8.92 -4.08 10.00
CA LEU A 198 -7.59 -4.69 10.09
C LEU A 198 -7.54 -5.77 11.17
N ILE A 199 -8.03 -5.49 12.38
CA ILE A 199 -8.06 -6.45 13.49
C ILE A 199 -8.83 -7.71 13.08
N VAL A 200 -10.01 -7.56 12.47
CA VAL A 200 -10.83 -8.70 12.04
C VAL A 200 -10.07 -9.59 11.05
N VAL A 201 -9.46 -9.02 10.01
CA VAL A 201 -8.73 -9.82 9.01
C VAL A 201 -7.48 -10.48 9.62
N MET A 202 -6.76 -9.76 10.47
CA MET A 202 -5.58 -10.27 11.18
C MET A 202 -5.93 -11.40 12.12
N THR A 203 -7.01 -11.26 12.90
CA THR A 203 -7.50 -12.29 13.82
C THR A 203 -7.97 -13.52 13.07
N ILE A 204 -8.75 -13.36 11.98
CA ILE A 204 -9.17 -14.48 11.14
C ILE A 204 -7.96 -15.21 10.55
N GLY A 205 -6.98 -14.46 10.01
CA GLY A 205 -5.75 -15.04 9.47
C GLY A 205 -4.96 -15.82 10.50
N ALA A 206 -4.78 -15.25 11.70
CA ALA A 206 -4.09 -15.91 12.81
C ALA A 206 -4.83 -17.16 13.30
N VAL A 207 -6.15 -17.11 13.45
CA VAL A 207 -6.97 -18.25 13.92
C VAL A 207 -6.93 -19.40 12.91
N ILE A 208 -7.08 -19.12 11.61
CA ILE A 208 -7.01 -20.14 10.56
C ILE A 208 -5.62 -20.79 10.53
N PHE A 209 -4.57 -19.97 10.64
CA PHE A 209 -3.19 -20.45 10.69
C PHE A 209 -2.96 -21.38 11.89
N ILE A 210 -3.45 -21.01 13.08
CA ILE A 210 -3.28 -21.81 14.30
C ILE A 210 -4.08 -23.13 14.24
N ARG A 211 -5.36 -23.09 13.85
CA ARG A 211 -6.25 -24.26 13.89
C ARG A 211 -5.84 -25.38 12.92
N ARG A 212 -5.36 -25.02 11.73
CA ARG A 212 -5.05 -25.99 10.67
C ARG A 212 -3.77 -26.80 10.88
N ASP A 213 -2.95 -26.42 11.86
CA ASP A 213 -1.70 -27.10 12.19
C ASP A 213 -1.79 -27.89 13.51
N CYS A 214 -3.01 -28.10 14.02
CA CYS A 214 -3.34 -28.90 15.20
C CYS A 214 -4.09 -30.21 14.86
N GLY A 215 -4.37 -30.46 13.58
CA GLY A 215 -4.94 -31.72 13.07
C GLY A 215 -3.96 -32.40 12.13
#